data_AF-A0A662TY19-F1
#
_entry.id   AF-A0A662TY19-F1
#
_cell.length_a   1.000
_cell.length_b   1.000
_cell.length_c   1.000
_cell.angle_alpha   90.00
_cell.angle_beta   90.00
_cell.angle_gamma   90.00
#
_symmetry.space_group_name_H-M   'P 1'
#
loop_
_entity.id
_entity.type
_entity.pdbx_description
1 polymer ?
#
loop_
_entity_poly.entity_id
_entity_poly.type
_entity_poly.pdbx_seq_one_letter_code
_entity_poly.pdbx_strand_id
1 'polypeptide(L)'
;MRRIGFVVEEPSDEKIISEIVRRLGVQPDMRVVRGKNDRKIRVFAEMLLEGGCEKVVVVKDGDCLELEDVEEERNKIRSRLGLQGVEVCVVVDEIEAWLLADEKAISNYV
;
A
#
# COMPACT_ATOMS: atom_id res chain seq x y z
N MET A 1 5.17 17.24 11.44
CA MET A 1 4.51 16.56 10.32
C MET A 1 4.20 15.14 10.76
N ARG A 2 3.02 14.63 10.41
CA ARG A 2 2.67 13.23 10.70
C ARG A 2 3.43 12.32 9.75
N ARG A 3 4.16 11.34 10.28
CA ARG A 3 4.85 10.31 9.48
C ARG A 3 3.93 9.12 9.30
N ILE A 4 3.65 8.78 8.04
CA ILE A 4 2.84 7.61 7.69
C ILE A 4 3.74 6.63 6.96
N GLY A 5 3.80 5.41 7.49
CA GLY A 5 4.54 4.32 6.85
C GLY A 5 3.68 3.64 5.81
N PHE A 6 4.30 3.17 4.72
CA PHE A 6 3.62 2.40 3.69
C PHE A 6 4.39 1.12 3.41
N VAL A 7 3.65 0.03 3.28
CA VAL A 7 4.18 -1.25 2.82
C VAL A 7 3.45 -1.62 1.53
N VAL A 8 4.19 -1.76 0.43
CA VAL A 8 3.65 -2.02 -0.92
C VAL A 8 4.28 -3.28 -1.54
N GLU A 9 3.67 -3.87 -2.56
CA GLU A 9 4.13 -5.15 -3.13
C GLU A 9 5.28 -4.94 -4.13
N GLU A 10 5.16 -3.92 -4.97
CA GLU A 10 6.05 -3.70 -6.10
C GLU A 10 6.74 -2.32 -6.10
N PRO A 11 7.90 -2.18 -6.78
CA PRO A 11 8.54 -0.87 -6.95
C PRO A 11 7.70 0.14 -7.76
N SER A 12 6.79 -0.33 -8.61
CA SER A 12 5.80 0.50 -9.32
C SER A 12 4.83 1.15 -8.34
N ASP A 13 4.23 0.35 -7.44
CA ASP A 13 3.37 0.83 -6.36
C ASP A 13 4.05 1.91 -5.53
N GLU A 14 5.34 1.71 -5.21
CA GLU A 14 6.11 2.69 -4.43
C GLU A 14 6.09 4.06 -5.09
N LYS A 15 6.32 4.11 -6.41
CA LYS A 15 6.34 5.37 -7.16
C LYS A 15 4.94 6.00 -7.19
N ILE A 16 3.90 5.20 -7.45
CA ILE A 16 2.52 5.69 -7.58
C ILE A 16 2.02 6.22 -6.24
N ILE A 17 2.14 5.42 -5.18
CA ILE A 17 1.72 5.80 -3.83
C ILE A 17 2.54 7.00 -3.33
N SER A 18 3.85 7.03 -3.57
CA SER A 18 4.69 8.18 -3.19
C SER A 18 4.21 9.47 -3.84
N GLU A 19 3.90 9.46 -5.14
CA GLU A 19 3.38 10.65 -5.84
C GLU A 19 2.01 11.09 -5.29
N ILE A 20 1.08 10.16 -5.10
CA ILE A 20 -0.25 10.45 -4.52
C ILE A 20 -0.11 11.09 -3.14
N VAL A 21 0.67 10.45 -2.26
CA VAL A 21 0.82 10.87 -0.86
C VAL A 21 1.56 12.21 -0.77
N ARG A 22 2.55 12.46 -1.64
CA ARG A 22 3.23 13.76 -1.73
C ARG A 22 2.29 14.89 -2.17
N ARG A 23 1.39 14.65 -3.14
CA ARG A 23 0.37 15.64 -3.53
C ARG A 23 -0.61 15.96 -2.41
N LEU A 24 -0.82 15.02 -1.50
CA LEU A 24 -1.62 15.22 -0.28
C LEU A 24 -0.85 15.90 0.86
N GLY A 25 0.43 16.28 0.64
CA GLY A 25 1.25 16.95 1.65
C GLY A 25 1.73 16.05 2.78
N VAL A 26 1.69 14.73 2.59
CA VAL A 26 2.16 13.74 3.56
C VAL A 26 3.55 13.26 3.17
N GLN A 27 4.41 13.02 4.16
CA GLN A 27 5.73 12.43 3.95
C GLN A 27 5.65 10.92 4.16
N PRO A 28 5.79 10.10 3.11
CA PRO A 28 5.72 8.65 3.22
C PRO A 28 7.06 8.04 3.64
N ASP A 29 7.04 7.08 4.56
CA ASP A 29 8.15 6.14 4.81
C ASP A 29 7.83 4.80 4.12
N MET A 30 8.48 4.52 2.99
CA MET A 30 8.14 3.40 2.11
C MET A 30 8.93 2.11 2.43
N ARG A 31 8.26 0.96 2.32
CA ARG A 31 8.86 -0.38 2.29
C ARG A 31 8.24 -1.20 1.17
N VAL A 32 9.07 -1.80 0.33
CA VAL A 32 8.61 -2.68 -0.76
C VAL A 32 8.81 -4.14 -0.36
N VAL A 33 7.76 -4.95 -0.53
CA VAL A 33 7.76 -6.38 -0.24
C VAL A 33 7.39 -7.15 -1.48
N ARG A 34 8.41 -7.64 -2.19
CA ARG A 34 8.18 -8.50 -3.35
C ARG A 34 7.43 -9.77 -2.95
N GLY A 35 6.24 -9.93 -3.53
CA GLY A 35 5.35 -11.07 -3.37
C GLY A 35 4.50 -11.06 -2.10
N LYS A 36 3.51 -11.96 -2.07
CA LYS A 36 2.46 -12.05 -1.04
C LYS A 36 2.95 -12.70 0.26
N ASN A 37 3.91 -12.06 0.95
CA ASN A 37 4.51 -12.58 2.18
C ASN A 37 4.10 -11.78 3.41
N ASP A 38 3.00 -12.21 4.04
CA ASP A 38 2.42 -11.57 5.23
C ASP A 38 3.42 -11.42 6.39
N ARG A 39 4.35 -12.38 6.55
CA ARG A 39 5.39 -12.30 7.59
C ARG A 39 6.35 -11.14 7.34
N LYS A 40 6.79 -10.93 6.10
CA LYS A 40 7.67 -9.80 5.75
C LYS A 40 6.94 -8.47 5.90
N ILE A 41 5.68 -8.42 5.45
CA ILE A 41 4.83 -7.23 5.58
C ILE A 41 4.71 -6.84 7.06
N ARG A 42 4.42 -7.82 7.92
CA ARG A 42 4.34 -7.60 9.36
C ARG A 42 5.64 -7.03 9.92
N VAL A 43 6.79 -7.62 9.61
CA VAL A 43 8.10 -7.14 10.10
C VAL A 43 8.35 -5.69 9.67
N PHE A 44 8.06 -5.35 8.42
CA PHE A 44 8.25 -3.99 7.95
C PHE A 44 7.27 -3.01 8.58
N ALA A 45 6.02 -3.41 8.81
CA ALA A 45 5.05 -2.60 9.51
C ALA A 45 5.48 -2.32 10.96
N GLU A 46 5.97 -3.34 11.69
CA GLU A 46 6.55 -3.19 13.03
C GLU A 46 7.74 -2.20 12.99
N MET A 47 8.69 -2.38 12.06
CA MET A 47 9.83 -1.47 11.92
C MET A 47 9.43 -0.02 11.64
N LEU A 48 8.38 0.22 10.85
CA LEU A 48 7.88 1.56 10.56
C LEU A 48 7.24 2.21 11.78
N LEU A 49 6.44 1.45 12.54
CA LEU A 49 5.84 1.90 13.80
C LEU A 49 6.92 2.22 14.85
N GLU A 50 7.88 1.32 15.06
CA GLU A 50 9.01 1.51 15.97
C GLU A 50 9.90 2.69 15.53
N GLY A 51 9.99 2.91 14.22
CA GLY A 51 10.69 4.05 13.63
C GLY A 51 9.99 5.39 13.85
N GLY A 52 8.80 5.42 14.46
CA GLY A 52 8.06 6.64 14.79
C GLY A 52 6.97 7.04 13.78
N CYS A 53 6.52 6.13 12.91
CA CYS A 53 5.30 6.36 12.12
C CYS A 53 4.07 6.30 13.03
N GLU A 54 3.16 7.26 12.90
CA GLU A 54 1.90 7.30 13.67
C GLU A 54 0.91 6.24 13.20
N LYS A 55 0.99 5.88 11.92
CA LYS A 55 0.16 4.88 11.27
C LYS A 55 0.95 4.23 10.14
N VAL A 56 0.67 2.96 9.86
CA VAL A 56 1.19 2.25 8.70
C VAL A 56 0.03 1.82 7.81
N VAL A 57 0.16 1.98 6.51
CA VAL A 57 -0.79 1.51 5.50
C VAL A 57 -0.12 0.41 4.70
N VAL A 58 -0.69 -0.79 4.75
CA VAL A 58 -0.31 -1.89 3.87
C VAL A 58 -1.19 -1.81 2.64
N VAL A 59 -0.59 -1.64 1.47
CA VAL A 59 -1.32 -1.63 0.19
C VAL A 59 -1.11 -2.98 -0.49
N LYS A 60 -2.21 -3.56 -0.98
CA LYS A 60 -2.27 -4.88 -1.58
C LYS A 60 -3.11 -4.83 -2.83
N ASP A 61 -2.64 -5.47 -3.89
CA ASP A 61 -3.48 -5.72 -5.05
C ASP A 61 -4.52 -6.79 -4.73
N GLY A 62 -5.70 -6.58 -5.29
CA GLY A 62 -6.85 -7.43 -5.14
C GLY A 62 -6.91 -8.51 -6.20
N ASP A 63 -6.06 -8.48 -7.23
CA ASP A 63 -6.09 -9.44 -8.35
C ASP A 63 -7.49 -9.54 -9.00
N CYS A 64 -8.18 -8.42 -9.22
CA CYS A 64 -9.56 -8.36 -9.74
C CYS A 64 -10.60 -8.97 -8.78
N LEU A 65 -10.47 -8.72 -7.49
CA LEU A 65 -11.51 -9.07 -6.52
C LEU A 65 -12.81 -8.31 -6.83
N GLU A 66 -13.95 -8.94 -6.60
CA GLU A 66 -15.22 -8.23 -6.60
C GLU A 66 -15.29 -7.29 -5.38
N LEU A 67 -15.96 -6.15 -5.54
CA LEU A 67 -16.07 -5.13 -4.47
C LEU A 67 -16.63 -5.71 -3.16
N GLU A 68 -17.49 -6.71 -3.26
CA GLU A 68 -18.12 -7.39 -2.13
C GLU A 68 -17.09 -8.21 -1.31
N ASP A 69 -16.02 -8.68 -1.95
CA ASP A 69 -14.99 -9.53 -1.34
C ASP A 69 -13.82 -8.73 -0.74
N VAL A 70 -13.65 -7.47 -1.14
CA VAL A 70 -12.57 -6.57 -0.70
C VAL A 70 -12.53 -6.45 0.83
N GLU A 71 -13.69 -6.32 1.47
CA GLU A 71 -13.78 -6.18 2.92
C GLU A 71 -13.35 -7.46 3.65
N GLU A 72 -13.72 -8.63 3.11
CA GLU A 72 -13.33 -9.91 3.68
C GLU A 72 -11.81 -10.11 3.57
N GLU A 73 -11.23 -9.83 2.41
CA GLU A 73 -9.79 -9.96 2.20
C GLU A 73 -9.00 -8.98 3.07
N ARG A 74 -9.46 -7.72 3.16
CA ARG A 74 -8.89 -6.73 4.07
C ARG A 74 -8.85 -7.24 5.51
N ASN A 75 -9.95 -7.83 5.98
CA ASN A 75 -10.05 -8.35 7.34
C ASN A 75 -9.17 -9.59 7.56
N LYS A 76 -9.07 -10.49 6.57
CA LYS A 76 -8.15 -11.63 6.59
C LYS A 76 -6.71 -11.17 6.76
N ILE A 77 -6.24 -10.25 5.92
CA ILE A 77 -4.87 -9.73 5.98
C ILE A 77 -4.63 -9.03 7.32
N ARG A 78 -5.55 -8.15 7.74
CA ARG A 78 -5.45 -7.44 9.03
C ARG A 78 -5.33 -8.41 10.20
N SER A 79 -6.11 -9.50 10.20
CA SER A 79 -6.06 -10.53 11.24
C SER A 79 -4.71 -11.27 11.27
N ARG A 80 -4.12 -11.55 10.10
CA ARG A 80 -2.81 -12.22 9.98
C ARG A 80 -1.66 -11.33 10.42
N LEU A 81 -1.75 -10.02 10.16
CA LEU A 81 -0.76 -9.06 10.63
C LEU A 81 -0.82 -8.91 12.15
N GLY A 82 -2.02 -8.78 12.73
CA GLY A 82 -2.22 -8.73 14.17
C GLY A 82 -1.61 -7.51 14.87
N LEU A 83 -1.43 -6.41 14.13
CA LEU A 83 -0.80 -5.18 14.62
C LEU A 83 -1.82 -4.06 14.85
N GLN A 84 -1.61 -3.28 15.92
CA GLN A 84 -2.31 -2.01 16.09
C GLN A 84 -1.58 -0.91 15.30
N GLY A 85 -2.32 0.14 14.90
CA GLY A 85 -1.76 1.24 14.11
C GLY A 85 -1.50 0.88 12.64
N VAL A 86 -1.95 -0.29 12.18
CA VAL A 86 -1.86 -0.74 10.78
C VAL A 86 -3.24 -0.71 10.14
N GLU A 87 -3.33 -0.12 8.96
CA GLU A 87 -4.47 -0.19 8.04
C GLU A 87 -4.12 -1.06 6.85
N VAL A 88 -5.09 -1.79 6.32
CA VAL A 88 -4.93 -2.54 5.08
C VAL A 88 -5.80 -1.90 4.00
N CYS A 89 -5.19 -1.53 2.89
CA CYS A 89 -5.83 -1.01 1.70
C CYS A 89 -5.71 -2.06 0.60
N VAL A 90 -6.84 -2.63 0.17
CA VAL A 90 -6.88 -3.57 -0.95
C VAL A 90 -7.35 -2.79 -2.18
N VAL A 91 -6.55 -2.81 -3.23
CA VAL A 91 -6.84 -2.15 -4.51
C VAL A 91 -7.51 -3.19 -5.40
N VAL A 92 -8.73 -2.92 -5.83
CA VAL A 92 -9.63 -3.91 -6.47
C VAL A 92 -8.96 -4.64 -7.65
N ASP A 93 -8.36 -3.87 -8.55
CA ASP A 93 -7.61 -4.39 -9.71
C ASP A 93 -6.11 -4.48 -9.35
N GLU A 94 -5.30 -3.58 -9.90
CA GLU A 94 -3.89 -3.35 -9.60
C GLU A 94 -3.66 -1.84 -9.55
N ILE A 95 -2.69 -1.39 -8.75
CA ILE A 95 -2.36 0.04 -8.64
C ILE A 95 -1.94 0.63 -9.99
N GLU A 96 -1.25 -0.14 -10.84
CA GLU A 96 -0.88 0.32 -12.19
C GLU A 96 -2.08 0.59 -13.10
N ALA A 97 -3.21 -0.11 -12.90
CA ALA A 97 -4.41 0.11 -13.70
C ALA A 97 -4.95 1.55 -13.53
N TRP A 98 -4.71 2.18 -12.37
CA TRP A 98 -5.09 3.57 -12.14
C TRP A 98 -4.29 4.54 -13.00
N LEU A 99 -3.03 4.22 -13.32
CA LEU A 99 -2.23 5.02 -14.25
C LEU A 99 -2.72 4.88 -15.68
N LEU A 100 -3.26 3.71 -16.06
CA LEU A 100 -3.80 3.50 -17.40
C LEU A 100 -5.09 4.29 -17.67
N ALA A 101 -5.74 4.79 -16.63
CA ALA A 101 -6.88 5.70 -16.74
C ALA A 101 -6.47 7.16 -17.01
N ASP A 102 -5.18 7.51 -16.91
CA ASP A 102 -4.66 8.85 -17.18
C ASP A 102 -3.81 8.87 -18.47
N GLU A 103 -4.42 9.28 -19.57
CA GLU A 103 -3.77 9.41 -20.89
C GLU A 103 -2.48 10.26 -20.84
N LYS A 104 -2.42 11.27 -19.96
CA LYS A 104 -1.20 12.10 -19.82
C LYS A 104 -0.10 11.33 -19.10
N ALA A 105 -0.43 10.54 -18.09
CA ALA A 105 0.54 9.69 -17.41
C ALA A 105 1.12 8.64 -18.38
N ILE A 106 0.27 7.98 -19.17
CA ILE A 106 0.69 7.03 -20.21
C ILE A 106 1.64 7.68 -21.22
N SER A 107 1.31 8.88 -21.70
CA SER A 107 2.09 9.58 -22.72
C SER A 107 3.53 9.95 -22.29
N ASN A 108 3.81 9.99 -20.98
CA ASN A 108 5.12 10.31 -20.41
C ASN A 108 5.89 9.08 -19.90
N TYR A 109 5.33 7.87 -20.05
CA TYR A 109 5.93 6.62 -19.57
C TYR A 109 6.84 5.94 -20.63
N VAL A 110 6.84 6.43 -21.88
CA VAL A 110 7.61 5.90 -23.02
C VAL A 110 8.90 6.68 -23.25
#